data_AF-A0A0M3IVE8-F1
#
_entry.id   AF-A0A0M3IVE8-F1
#
_cell.length_a   1.000
_cell.length_b   1.000
_cell.length_c   1.000
_cell.angle_alpha   90.00
_cell.angle_beta   90.00
_cell.angle_gamma   90.00
#
_symmetry.space_group_name_H-M   'P 1'
#
loop_
_entity.id
_entity.type
_entity.pdbx_description
1 polymer ?
#
loop_
_entity_poly.entity_id
_entity_poly.type
_entity_poly.pdbx_seq_one_letter_code
_entity_poly.pdbx_strand_id
1 'polypeptide(L)'
;MKKEEERRKREEVSGSFIGTPSGYGAPNYKVSRGKSGEEKSVTSATAQAELEKQQKAEAKRAFLAAVSKKPDLSSLMVNDLKIRIVQLHQRIVRLEADKYDLEKRHERLEYDAQAELEKQQKAEAKRAFLAAVSKKPDLSSLMVNDLKIRIVQLHQRIVRLEADKYDLEKRHERLEYDLKELREREIQRIRHKAQKMGLDPDEAASSLYPPKINVASKYDRQTDQRSFGDRRELFEHVSLCNYLIKFANLANIDCFLCNIRLKRNSVIANV
;
A
#
# COMPACT_ATOMS: atom_id res chain seq x y z
N MET A 1 -47.25 -2.18 10.73
CA MET A 1 -47.78 -2.13 12.12
C MET A 1 -46.78 -2.67 13.14
N LYS A 2 -46.46 -3.98 13.21
CA LYS A 2 -45.56 -4.53 14.26
C LYS A 2 -44.10 -4.02 14.21
N LYS A 3 -43.54 -3.81 13.03
CA LYS A 3 -42.13 -3.38 12.84
C LYS A 3 -41.87 -1.91 13.18
N GLU A 4 -42.93 -1.12 13.27
CA GLU A 4 -42.87 0.33 13.54
C GLU A 4 -43.04 0.62 15.04
N GLU A 5 -43.84 -0.20 15.72
CA GLU A 5 -43.98 -0.20 17.18
C GLU A 5 -42.69 -0.64 17.89
N GLU A 6 -41.95 -1.59 17.31
CA GLU A 6 -40.66 -2.06 17.83
C GLU A 6 -39.57 -0.97 17.73
N ARG A 7 -39.62 -0.15 16.67
CA ARG A 7 -38.70 0.98 16.49
C ARG A 7 -38.99 2.11 17.49
N ARG A 8 -40.27 2.37 17.76
CA ARG A 8 -40.71 3.36 18.75
C ARG A 8 -40.37 2.96 20.19
N LYS A 9 -40.52 1.67 20.55
CA LYS A 9 -40.08 1.15 21.86
C LYS A 9 -38.57 1.22 22.06
N ARG A 10 -37.78 1.10 20.99
CA ARG A 10 -36.32 1.23 21.05
C ARG A 10 -35.86 2.68 21.24
N GLU A 11 -36.57 3.64 20.65
CA GLU A 11 -36.33 5.08 20.83
C GLU A 11 -36.68 5.55 22.26
N GLU A 12 -37.76 5.03 22.85
CA GLU A 12 -38.15 5.32 24.24
C GLU A 12 -37.14 4.77 25.28
N VAL A 13 -36.51 3.63 25.01
CA VAL A 13 -35.52 3.03 25.92
C VAL A 13 -34.16 3.75 25.89
N SER A 14 -33.83 4.49 24.82
CA SER A 14 -32.59 5.28 24.74
C SER A 14 -32.67 6.68 25.36
N GLY A 15 -33.86 7.12 25.79
CA GLY A 15 -34.11 8.49 26.23
C GLY A 15 -33.91 8.76 27.72
N SER A 16 -33.55 7.77 28.55
CA SER A 16 -33.57 7.93 30.01
C SER A 16 -32.35 7.34 30.70
N PHE A 17 -31.20 8.01 30.55
CA PHE A 17 -30.07 7.84 31.48
C PHE A 17 -29.39 9.20 31.73
N ILE A 18 -30.10 10.07 32.44
CA ILE A 18 -29.50 11.20 33.14
C ILE A 18 -29.66 10.92 34.63
N GLY A 19 -28.70 10.20 35.20
CA GLY A 19 -28.50 10.08 36.64
C GLY A 19 -27.41 11.06 37.07
N THR A 20 -27.77 12.09 37.84
CA THR A 20 -26.83 12.75 38.75
C THR A 20 -26.52 11.82 39.92
N PRO A 21 -25.25 11.74 40.37
CA PRO A 21 -24.99 12.22 41.72
C PRO A 21 -23.70 13.05 41.86
N SER A 22 -23.86 14.09 42.69
CA SER A 22 -22.91 14.74 43.59
C SER A 22 -21.46 14.22 43.69
N GLY A 23 -20.52 15.17 43.67
CA GLY A 23 -19.31 15.13 44.49
C GLY A 23 -18.00 14.98 43.73
N TYR A 24 -17.10 15.95 43.95
CA TYR A 24 -15.66 15.99 43.62
C TYR A 24 -15.25 16.55 42.24
N GLY A 25 -14.77 17.80 42.29
CA GLY A 25 -13.58 18.25 41.55
C GLY A 25 -13.68 18.29 40.02
N ALA A 26 -14.34 19.31 39.47
CA ALA A 26 -14.25 19.63 38.05
C ALA A 26 -12.83 20.14 37.69
N PRO A 27 -12.14 19.59 36.67
CA PRO A 27 -10.91 20.19 36.18
C PRO A 27 -11.21 21.53 35.47
N ASN A 28 -10.41 22.54 35.77
CA ASN A 28 -10.58 23.91 35.30
C ASN A 28 -10.02 24.09 33.87
N TYR A 29 -10.74 23.60 32.86
CA TYR A 29 -10.49 23.99 31.46
C TYR A 29 -11.78 24.53 30.83
N LYS A 30 -11.71 25.75 30.29
CA LYS A 30 -12.80 26.35 29.53
C LYS A 30 -12.78 25.80 28.10
N VAL A 31 -13.63 24.80 27.81
CA VAL A 31 -13.95 24.46 26.42
C VAL A 31 -14.93 25.51 25.90
N SER A 32 -14.45 26.40 25.03
CA SER A 32 -15.32 27.24 24.22
C SER A 32 -16.15 26.33 23.32
N ARG A 33 -17.43 26.10 23.66
CA ARG A 33 -18.42 25.56 22.72
C ARG A 33 -18.67 26.63 21.66
N GLY A 34 -17.86 26.62 20.61
CA GLY A 34 -18.20 27.26 19.35
C GLY A 34 -19.50 26.67 18.84
N LYS A 35 -20.57 27.47 18.82
CA LYS A 35 -21.80 27.18 18.09
C LYS A 35 -21.49 27.26 16.59
N SER A 36 -21.21 26.12 15.97
CA SER A 36 -21.55 25.79 14.58
C SER A 36 -20.86 24.48 14.23
N GLY A 37 -21.38 23.37 14.74
CA GLY A 37 -21.15 22.08 14.10
C GLY A 37 -21.87 22.12 12.76
N GLU A 38 -21.12 22.27 11.68
CA GLU A 38 -21.60 21.93 10.34
C GLU A 38 -21.96 20.44 10.33
N GLU A 39 -23.25 20.13 10.44
CA GLU A 39 -23.84 18.87 9.96
C GLU A 39 -23.82 18.83 8.42
N LYS A 40 -22.68 19.11 7.78
CA LYS A 40 -22.54 19.20 6.31
C LYS A 40 -21.52 18.26 5.69
N SER A 41 -20.87 17.36 6.43
CA SER A 41 -19.69 16.67 5.87
C SER A 41 -19.93 15.23 5.38
N VAL A 42 -21.03 14.55 5.74
CA VAL A 42 -21.24 13.14 5.34
C VAL A 42 -22.18 13.02 4.14
N THR A 43 -23.22 13.83 4.07
CA THR A 43 -24.18 13.85 2.95
C THR A 43 -23.58 14.44 1.66
N SER A 44 -22.63 15.37 1.79
CA SER A 44 -21.92 15.98 0.66
C SER A 44 -20.89 15.04 0.05
N ALA A 45 -20.10 14.33 0.87
CA ALA A 45 -19.10 13.37 0.41
C ALA A 45 -19.73 12.15 -0.27
N THR A 46 -20.87 11.68 0.26
CA THR A 46 -21.64 10.58 -0.34
C THR A 46 -22.29 10.98 -1.66
N ALA A 47 -22.89 12.17 -1.74
CA ALA A 47 -23.43 12.71 -2.99
C ALA A 47 -22.35 12.93 -4.06
N GLN A 48 -21.15 13.40 -3.67
CA GLN A 48 -20.01 13.55 -4.57
C GLN A 48 -19.52 12.19 -5.10
N ALA A 49 -19.40 11.18 -4.24
CA ALA A 49 -19.02 9.83 -4.64
C ALA A 49 -20.06 9.17 -5.56
N GLU A 50 -21.35 9.41 -5.34
CA GLU A 50 -22.43 8.93 -6.21
C GLU A 50 -22.40 9.59 -7.59
N LEU A 51 -22.19 10.92 -7.66
CA LEU A 51 -22.05 11.64 -8.91
C LEU A 51 -20.84 11.15 -9.71
N GLU A 52 -19.69 10.95 -9.06
CA GLU A 52 -18.49 10.43 -9.70
C GLU A 52 -18.68 8.99 -10.18
N LYS A 53 -19.39 8.15 -9.41
CA LYS A 53 -19.76 6.79 -9.82
C LYS A 53 -20.67 6.80 -11.06
N GLN A 54 -21.63 7.73 -11.12
CA GLN A 54 -22.50 7.90 -12.28
C GLN A 54 -21.70 8.35 -13.51
N GLN A 55 -20.82 9.34 -13.37
CA GLN A 55 -19.92 9.79 -14.44
C GLN A 55 -19.03 8.65 -14.96
N LYS A 56 -18.45 7.85 -14.06
CA LYS A 56 -17.64 6.67 -14.44
C LYS A 56 -18.45 5.62 -15.19
N ALA A 57 -19.70 5.37 -14.77
CA ALA A 57 -20.59 4.44 -15.45
C ALA A 57 -21.02 4.95 -16.84
N GLU A 58 -21.31 6.25 -16.96
CA GLU A 58 -21.63 6.89 -18.22
C GLU A 58 -20.44 6.90 -19.18
N ALA A 59 -19.24 7.24 -18.70
CA ALA A 59 -18.01 7.17 -19.48
C ALA A 59 -17.74 5.75 -19.99
N LYS A 60 -17.92 4.72 -19.13
CA LYS A 60 -17.83 3.32 -19.54
C LYS A 60 -18.87 2.98 -20.62
N ARG A 61 -20.11 3.42 -20.44
CA ARG A 61 -21.20 3.19 -21.40
C ARG A 61 -20.90 3.85 -22.75
N ALA A 62 -20.42 5.09 -22.75
CA ALA A 62 -20.05 5.83 -23.95
C ALA A 62 -18.87 5.17 -24.68
N PHE A 63 -17.85 4.73 -23.93
CA PHE A 63 -16.72 3.98 -24.46
C PHE A 63 -17.17 2.68 -25.14
N LEU A 64 -17.96 1.85 -24.44
CA LEU A 64 -18.47 0.60 -25.00
C LEU A 64 -19.40 0.82 -26.19
N ALA A 65 -20.21 1.87 -26.17
CA ALA A 65 -21.05 2.25 -27.31
C ALA A 65 -20.18 2.58 -28.54
N ALA A 66 -19.08 3.32 -28.38
CA ALA A 66 -18.15 3.62 -29.46
C ALA A 66 -17.49 2.36 -30.03
N VAL A 67 -17.07 1.43 -29.17
CA VAL A 67 -16.41 0.17 -29.58
C VAL A 67 -17.38 -0.80 -30.25
N SER A 68 -18.65 -0.82 -29.81
CA SER A 68 -19.70 -1.72 -30.30
C SER A 68 -20.27 -1.38 -31.69
N LYS A 69 -19.83 -0.25 -32.28
CA LYS A 69 -20.28 0.15 -33.62
C LYS A 69 -19.89 -0.92 -34.64
N LYS A 70 -20.91 -1.62 -35.14
CA LYS A 70 -20.75 -2.72 -36.08
C LYS A 70 -20.04 -2.23 -37.35
N PRO A 71 -19.04 -2.97 -37.86
CA PRO A 71 -18.42 -2.64 -39.14
C PRO A 71 -19.45 -2.83 -40.26
N ASP A 72 -19.51 -1.87 -41.18
CA ASP A 72 -20.25 -2.06 -42.43
C ASP A 72 -19.51 -3.05 -43.32
N LEU A 73 -20.26 -4.02 -43.83
CA LEU A 73 -19.78 -5.19 -44.57
C LEU A 73 -20.42 -5.28 -45.97
N SER A 74 -21.32 -4.35 -46.30
CA SER A 74 -22.22 -4.47 -47.44
C SER A 74 -21.50 -4.24 -48.77
N SER A 75 -20.49 -3.36 -48.79
CA SER A 75 -19.77 -2.92 -49.99
C SER A 75 -18.39 -3.57 -50.18
N LEU A 76 -17.94 -4.42 -49.24
CA LEU A 76 -16.57 -4.95 -49.24
C LEU A 76 -16.42 -6.17 -50.16
N MET A 77 -15.34 -6.19 -50.94
CA MET A 77 -14.96 -7.32 -51.79
C MET A 77 -14.38 -8.46 -50.94
N VAL A 78 -14.32 -9.67 -51.50
CA VAL A 78 -13.84 -10.88 -50.80
C VAL A 78 -12.43 -10.70 -50.23
N ASN A 79 -11.54 -10.06 -50.98
CA ASN A 79 -10.17 -9.79 -50.52
C ASN A 79 -10.15 -8.83 -49.33
N ASP A 80 -10.98 -7.78 -49.36
CA ASP A 80 -11.07 -6.81 -48.26
C ASP A 80 -11.65 -7.45 -46.99
N LEU A 81 -12.62 -8.36 -47.13
CA LEU A 81 -13.15 -9.14 -46.01
C LEU A 81 -12.04 -9.99 -45.37
N LYS A 82 -11.19 -10.65 -46.17
CA LYS A 82 -10.06 -11.43 -45.67
C LYS A 82 -9.04 -10.55 -44.94
N ILE A 83 -8.68 -9.39 -45.51
CA ILE A 83 -7.79 -8.41 -44.86
C ILE A 83 -8.39 -7.94 -43.53
N ARG A 84 -9.69 -7.64 -43.51
CA ARG A 84 -10.39 -7.19 -42.30
C ARG A 84 -10.35 -8.24 -41.19
N ILE A 85 -10.54 -9.51 -41.51
CA ILE A 85 -10.43 -10.61 -40.54
C ILE A 85 -9.03 -10.65 -39.93
N VAL A 86 -7.98 -10.53 -40.73
CA VAL A 86 -6.59 -10.53 -40.24
C VAL A 86 -6.34 -9.33 -39.32
N GLN A 87 -6.81 -8.13 -39.68
CA GLN A 87 -6.68 -6.93 -38.84
C GLN A 87 -7.40 -7.08 -37.48
N LEU A 88 -8.64 -7.59 -37.49
CA LEU A 88 -9.40 -7.81 -36.26
C LEU A 88 -8.75 -8.88 -35.38
N HIS A 89 -8.22 -9.94 -36.00
CA HIS A 89 -7.46 -10.97 -35.28
C HIS A 89 -6.20 -10.40 -34.64
N GLN A 90 -5.43 -9.56 -35.34
CA GLN A 90 -4.26 -8.87 -34.75
C GLN A 90 -4.65 -7.94 -33.59
N ARG A 91 -5.81 -7.28 -33.64
CA ARG A 91 -6.33 -6.49 -32.50
C ARG A 91 -6.68 -7.40 -31.33
N ILE A 92 -7.29 -8.56 -31.55
CA ILE A 92 -7.59 -9.55 -30.50
C ILE A 92 -6.31 -10.02 -29.82
N VAL A 93 -5.27 -10.37 -30.58
CA VAL A 93 -3.97 -10.80 -30.02
C VAL A 93 -3.39 -9.74 -29.10
N ARG A 94 -3.42 -8.46 -29.50
CA ARG A 94 -2.95 -7.34 -28.67
C ARG A 94 -3.79 -7.17 -27.40
N LEU A 95 -5.12 -7.17 -27.52
CA LEU A 95 -6.02 -7.03 -26.38
C LEU A 95 -5.89 -8.17 -25.37
N GLU A 96 -5.65 -9.40 -25.84
CA GLU A 96 -5.45 -10.55 -24.95
C GLU A 96 -4.09 -10.51 -24.25
N ALA A 97 -3.05 -9.98 -24.90
CA ALA A 97 -1.78 -9.70 -24.25
C ALA A 97 -1.91 -8.64 -23.15
N ASP A 98 -2.57 -7.52 -23.46
CA ASP A 98 -2.82 -6.44 -22.49
C ASP A 98 -3.64 -6.95 -21.30
N LYS A 99 -4.71 -7.72 -21.56
CA LYS A 99 -5.56 -8.31 -20.53
C LYS A 99 -4.74 -9.23 -19.61
N TYR A 100 -3.95 -10.14 -20.17
CA TYR A 100 -3.09 -11.03 -19.39
C TYR A 100 -2.11 -10.25 -18.50
N ASP A 101 -1.51 -9.19 -19.03
CA ASP A 101 -0.58 -8.36 -18.26
C ASP A 101 -1.25 -7.62 -17.12
N LEU A 102 -2.45 -7.07 -17.35
CA LEU A 102 -3.23 -6.37 -16.33
C LEU A 102 -3.70 -7.32 -15.23
N GLU A 103 -4.18 -8.52 -15.59
CA GLU A 103 -4.58 -9.55 -14.61
C GLU A 103 -3.38 -10.00 -13.77
N LYS A 104 -2.22 -10.24 -14.40
CA LYS A 104 -1.01 -10.65 -13.69
C LYS A 104 -0.31 -9.53 -12.93
N ARG A 105 -0.54 -8.24 -13.21
CA ARG A 105 -0.04 -7.13 -12.36
C ARG A 105 -0.63 -7.22 -10.96
N HIS A 106 -1.88 -7.65 -10.83
CA HIS A 106 -2.54 -7.79 -9.52
C HIS A 106 -1.91 -8.90 -8.67
N GLU A 107 -1.44 -9.99 -9.28
CA GLU A 107 -0.72 -11.07 -8.58
C GLU A 107 0.72 -10.69 -8.19
N ARG A 108 1.34 -9.68 -8.83
CA ARG A 108 2.73 -9.28 -8.56
C ARG A 108 2.93 -8.45 -7.29
N LEU A 109 1.87 -8.15 -6.55
CA LEU A 109 1.94 -7.37 -5.31
C LEU A 109 2.32 -8.22 -4.09
N GLU A 110 2.45 -9.54 -4.24
CA GLU A 110 2.95 -10.43 -3.19
C GLU A 110 4.22 -11.19 -3.64
N TYR A 111 5.25 -11.09 -2.78
CA TYR A 111 6.40 -11.97 -2.54
C TYR A 111 7.85 -11.65 -2.95
N ASP A 112 8.70 -11.94 -1.96
CA ASP A 112 10.16 -11.91 -1.82
C ASP A 112 10.94 -12.84 -2.77
N ALA A 113 12.23 -12.51 -2.94
CA ALA A 113 13.46 -13.22 -3.34
C ALA A 113 13.49 -14.58 -4.11
N GLN A 114 12.42 -15.37 -4.23
CA GLN A 114 12.34 -16.55 -5.11
C GLN A 114 11.92 -16.21 -6.56
N ALA A 115 11.90 -14.91 -6.88
CA ALA A 115 11.20 -14.32 -8.02
C ALA A 115 11.72 -14.71 -9.41
N GLU A 116 13.00 -15.05 -9.59
CA GLU A 116 13.55 -15.20 -10.95
C GLU A 116 13.14 -16.50 -11.65
N LEU A 117 13.12 -17.64 -10.95
CA LEU A 117 12.64 -18.91 -11.53
C LEU A 117 11.13 -18.87 -11.80
N GLU A 118 10.37 -18.28 -10.88
CA GLU A 118 8.92 -18.10 -11.02
C GLU A 118 8.58 -17.11 -12.15
N LYS A 119 9.40 -16.06 -12.33
CA LYS A 119 9.26 -15.08 -13.42
C LYS A 119 9.52 -15.70 -14.79
N GLN A 120 10.50 -16.60 -14.91
CA GLN A 120 10.74 -17.34 -16.15
C GLN A 120 9.55 -18.26 -16.48
N GLN A 121 9.03 -19.01 -15.51
CA GLN A 121 7.85 -19.85 -15.69
C GLN A 121 6.61 -19.03 -16.08
N LYS A 122 6.40 -17.86 -15.44
CA LYS A 122 5.30 -16.94 -15.77
C LYS A 122 5.45 -16.35 -17.18
N ALA A 123 6.66 -16.02 -17.60
CA ALA A 123 6.94 -15.52 -18.94
C ALA A 123 6.73 -16.59 -20.02
N GLU A 124 7.13 -17.83 -19.74
CA GLU A 124 6.89 -18.98 -20.63
C GLU A 124 5.39 -19.30 -20.75
N ALA A 125 4.66 -19.32 -19.62
CA ALA A 125 3.20 -19.48 -19.62
C ALA A 125 2.51 -18.38 -20.46
N LYS A 126 2.95 -17.12 -20.33
CA LYS A 126 2.46 -16.01 -21.16
C LYS A 126 2.75 -16.26 -22.64
N ARG A 127 3.97 -16.68 -22.98
CA ARG A 127 4.37 -16.95 -24.36
C ARG A 127 3.55 -18.09 -24.97
N ALA A 128 3.31 -19.16 -24.21
CA ALA A 128 2.47 -20.27 -24.63
C ALA A 128 1.01 -19.84 -24.86
N PHE A 129 0.46 -19.04 -23.94
CA PHE A 129 -0.88 -18.46 -24.08
C PHE A 129 -0.99 -17.61 -25.35
N LEU A 130 -0.07 -16.67 -25.57
CA LEU A 130 -0.06 -15.82 -26.76
C LEU A 130 0.19 -16.61 -28.05
N ALA A 131 0.98 -17.68 -28.00
CA ALA A 131 1.17 -18.57 -29.14
C ALA A 131 -0.13 -19.29 -29.51
N ALA A 132 -0.94 -19.70 -28.53
CA ALA A 132 -2.25 -20.29 -28.77
C ALA A 132 -3.24 -19.29 -29.41
N VAL A 133 -3.21 -18.03 -28.94
CA VAL A 133 -4.08 -16.95 -29.43
C VAL A 133 -3.69 -16.45 -30.82
N SER A 134 -2.39 -16.36 -31.11
CA SER A 134 -1.85 -15.79 -32.36
C SER A 134 -1.93 -16.74 -33.57
N LYS A 135 -2.50 -17.93 -33.41
CA LYS A 135 -2.77 -18.85 -34.51
C LYS A 135 -3.67 -18.16 -35.55
N LYS A 136 -3.09 -17.92 -36.73
CA LYS A 136 -3.77 -17.23 -37.83
C LYS A 136 -5.03 -18.00 -38.24
N PRO A 137 -6.16 -17.30 -38.47
CA PRO A 137 -7.36 -17.95 -38.99
C PRO A 137 -7.10 -18.41 -40.43
N ASP A 138 -7.50 -19.66 -40.74
CA ASP A 138 -7.53 -20.13 -42.12
C ASP A 138 -8.74 -19.52 -42.85
N LEU A 139 -8.48 -18.91 -44.02
CA LEU A 139 -9.45 -18.16 -44.81
C LEU A 139 -9.51 -18.63 -46.27
N SER A 140 -8.78 -19.70 -46.62
CA SER A 140 -8.62 -20.12 -48.02
C SER A 140 -9.93 -20.67 -48.62
N SER A 141 -10.68 -21.46 -47.85
CA SER A 141 -11.87 -22.20 -48.29
C SER A 141 -13.22 -21.58 -47.91
N LEU A 142 -13.24 -20.37 -47.31
CA LEU A 142 -14.47 -19.77 -46.80
C LEU A 142 -15.26 -19.01 -47.87
N MET A 143 -16.59 -19.17 -47.84
CA MET A 143 -17.52 -18.42 -48.69
C MET A 143 -17.69 -16.98 -48.17
N VAL A 144 -18.18 -16.08 -49.04
CA VAL A 144 -18.34 -14.65 -48.71
C VAL A 144 -19.23 -14.41 -47.48
N ASN A 145 -20.30 -15.19 -47.34
CA ASN A 145 -21.20 -15.10 -46.19
C ASN A 145 -20.49 -15.52 -44.89
N ASP A 146 -19.68 -16.58 -44.94
CA ASP A 146 -18.92 -17.06 -43.78
C ASP A 146 -17.86 -16.06 -43.35
N LEU A 147 -17.21 -15.38 -44.30
CA LEU A 147 -16.28 -14.29 -44.01
C LEU A 147 -16.97 -13.14 -43.27
N LYS A 148 -18.18 -12.75 -43.69
CA LYS A 148 -18.97 -11.70 -43.01
C LYS A 148 -19.36 -12.14 -41.59
N ILE A 149 -19.83 -13.37 -41.41
CA ILE A 149 -20.15 -13.92 -40.08
C ILE A 149 -18.90 -13.93 -39.19
N ARG A 150 -17.75 -14.33 -39.73
CA ARG A 150 -16.49 -14.38 -38.99
C ARG A 150 -16.07 -12.99 -38.51
N ILE A 151 -16.22 -11.95 -39.34
CA ILE A 151 -15.94 -10.57 -38.95
C ILE A 151 -16.81 -10.13 -37.78
N VAL A 152 -18.11 -10.44 -37.83
CA VAL A 152 -19.05 -10.12 -36.73
C VAL A 152 -18.63 -10.82 -35.43
N GLN A 153 -18.27 -12.11 -35.49
CA GLN A 153 -17.80 -12.86 -34.33
C GLN A 153 -16.52 -12.27 -33.72
N LEU A 154 -15.53 -11.93 -34.56
CA LEU A 154 -14.28 -11.32 -34.10
C LEU A 154 -14.52 -9.94 -33.50
N HIS A 155 -15.41 -9.15 -34.11
CA HIS A 155 -15.81 -7.86 -33.58
C HIS A 155 -16.51 -7.98 -32.21
N GLN A 156 -17.41 -8.94 -32.02
CA GLN A 156 -18.02 -9.22 -30.71
C GLN A 156 -16.98 -9.65 -29.65
N ARG A 157 -15.96 -10.42 -30.04
CA ARG A 157 -14.84 -10.76 -29.15
C ARG A 157 -14.04 -9.51 -28.75
N ILE A 158 -13.76 -8.62 -29.70
CA ILE A 158 -13.08 -7.34 -29.43
C ILE A 158 -13.86 -6.49 -28.43
N VAL A 159 -15.18 -6.33 -28.62
CA VAL A 159 -16.04 -5.55 -27.70
C VAL A 159 -15.93 -6.09 -26.27
N ARG A 160 -15.96 -7.42 -26.09
CA ARG A 160 -15.79 -8.05 -24.77
C ARG A 160 -14.40 -7.80 -24.19
N LEU A 161 -13.35 -8.01 -24.98
CA LEU A 161 -11.98 -7.79 -24.52
C LEU A 161 -11.70 -6.33 -24.15
N GLU A 162 -12.28 -5.36 -24.86
CA GLU A 162 -12.13 -3.94 -24.52
C GLU A 162 -12.92 -3.55 -23.28
N ALA A 163 -14.07 -4.17 -23.02
CA ALA A 163 -14.79 -4.02 -21.78
C ALA A 163 -13.98 -4.55 -20.58
N ASP A 164 -13.44 -5.77 -20.71
CA ASP A 164 -12.61 -6.39 -19.67
C ASP A 164 -11.36 -5.54 -19.40
N LYS A 165 -10.69 -5.08 -20.46
CA LYS A 165 -9.50 -4.21 -20.35
C LYS A 165 -9.83 -2.93 -19.59
N TYR A 166 -10.91 -2.24 -19.95
CA TYR A 166 -11.33 -1.01 -19.26
C TYR A 166 -11.58 -1.26 -17.76
N ASP A 167 -12.25 -2.35 -17.41
CA ASP A 167 -12.53 -2.69 -16.00
C ASP A 167 -11.26 -3.01 -15.20
N LEU A 168 -10.31 -3.72 -15.82
CA LEU A 168 -9.03 -4.02 -15.21
C LEU A 168 -8.16 -2.77 -15.03
N GLU A 169 -8.08 -1.90 -16.03
CA GLU A 169 -7.37 -0.62 -15.95
C GLU A 169 -7.94 0.27 -14.84
N LYS A 170 -9.27 0.40 -14.77
CA LYS A 170 -9.92 1.18 -13.70
C LYS A 170 -9.80 0.56 -12.31
N ARG A 171 -9.62 -0.76 -12.19
CA ARG A 171 -9.26 -1.40 -10.92
C ARG A 171 -7.82 -1.08 -10.55
N HIS A 172 -6.89 -1.18 -11.50
CA HIS A 172 -5.48 -0.91 -11.30
C HIS A 172 -5.22 0.53 -10.87
N GLU A 173 -5.85 1.50 -11.54
CA GLU A 173 -5.74 2.94 -11.24
C GLU A 173 -6.12 3.25 -9.77
N ARG A 174 -7.16 2.57 -9.24
CA ARG A 174 -7.57 2.71 -7.84
C ARG A 174 -6.53 2.16 -6.86
N LEU A 175 -5.99 0.98 -7.16
CA LEU A 175 -4.96 0.36 -6.31
C LEU A 175 -3.67 1.19 -6.30
N GLU A 176 -3.27 1.74 -7.45
CA GLU A 176 -2.11 2.63 -7.54
C GLU A 176 -2.30 3.92 -6.74
N TYR A 177 -3.52 4.47 -6.72
CA TYR A 177 -3.85 5.62 -5.88
C TYR A 177 -3.69 5.29 -4.39
N ASP A 178 -4.26 4.17 -3.93
CA ASP A 178 -4.17 3.75 -2.53
C ASP A 178 -2.70 3.51 -2.11
N LEU A 179 -1.91 2.83 -2.95
CA LEU A 179 -0.49 2.60 -2.70
C LEU A 179 0.32 3.90 -2.65
N LYS A 180 0.00 4.86 -3.52
CA LYS A 180 0.66 6.17 -3.53
C LYS A 180 0.34 6.95 -2.26
N GLU A 181 -0.92 6.94 -1.83
CA GLU A 181 -1.34 7.61 -0.59
C GLU A 181 -0.66 6.99 0.65
N LEU A 182 -0.59 5.65 0.71
CA LEU A 182 0.12 4.95 1.78
C LEU A 182 1.61 5.31 1.82
N ARG A 183 2.27 5.36 0.65
CA ARG A 183 3.68 5.76 0.54
C ARG A 183 3.90 7.21 1.00
N GLU A 184 3.02 8.14 0.63
CA GLU A 184 3.11 9.53 1.08
C GLU A 184 2.94 9.65 2.60
N ARG A 185 1.98 8.93 3.19
CA ARG A 185 1.80 8.86 4.66
C ARG A 185 3.00 8.25 5.36
N GLU A 186 3.61 7.23 4.77
CA GLU A 186 4.84 6.62 5.31
C GLU A 186 6.01 7.60 5.30
N ILE A 187 6.24 8.30 4.18
CA ILE A 187 7.27 9.34 4.07
C ILE A 187 7.06 10.44 5.11
N GLN A 188 5.81 10.88 5.31
CA GLN A 188 5.49 11.87 6.35
C GLN A 188 5.82 11.37 7.76
N ARG A 189 5.48 10.12 8.08
CA ARG A 189 5.83 9.50 9.37
C ARG A 189 7.35 9.45 9.57
N ILE A 190 8.11 9.09 8.53
CA ILE A 190 9.58 9.05 8.56
C ILE A 190 10.15 10.45 8.79
N ARG A 191 9.70 11.46 8.05
CA ARG A 191 10.13 12.87 8.21
C ARG A 191 9.90 13.38 9.63
N HIS A 192 8.70 13.18 10.16
CA HIS A 192 8.36 13.63 11.51
C HIS A 192 9.13 12.87 12.60
N LYS A 193 9.39 11.56 12.39
CA LYS A 193 10.24 10.77 13.29
C LYS A 193 11.69 11.26 13.27
N ALA A 194 12.24 11.57 12.09
CA ALA A 194 13.59 12.11 11.94
C ALA A 194 13.72 13.47 12.64
N GLN A 195 12.76 14.39 12.41
CA GLN A 195 12.72 15.69 13.09
C GLN A 195 12.71 15.55 14.62
N LYS A 196 11.92 14.63 15.18
CA LYS A 196 11.89 14.37 16.64
C LYS A 196 13.20 13.83 17.20
N MET A 197 13.94 13.06 16.40
CA MET A 197 15.22 12.48 16.79
C MET A 197 16.39 13.45 16.52
N GLY A 198 16.14 14.62 15.92
CA GLY A 198 17.17 15.58 15.55
C GLY A 198 18.01 15.15 14.33
N LEU A 199 17.48 14.24 13.49
CA LEU A 199 18.09 13.83 12.23
C LEU A 199 17.49 14.65 11.07
N ASP A 200 18.26 14.81 9.99
CA ASP A 200 17.81 15.54 8.81
C ASP A 200 16.61 14.83 8.14
N PRO A 201 15.46 15.51 8.01
CA PRO A 201 14.22 14.89 7.55
C PRO A 201 14.25 14.43 6.10
N ASP A 202 15.00 15.12 5.25
CA ASP A 202 15.08 14.81 3.82
C ASP A 202 16.01 13.64 3.52
N GLU A 203 17.12 13.51 4.26
CA GLU A 203 18.02 12.35 4.17
C GLU A 203 17.32 11.07 4.68
N ALA A 204 16.54 11.17 5.76
CA ALA A 204 15.80 10.05 6.31
C ALA A 204 14.63 9.59 5.42
N ALA A 205 13.97 10.51 4.73
CA ALA A 205 12.83 10.20 3.85
C ALA A 205 13.24 9.61 2.50
N SER A 206 14.43 9.96 1.99
CA SER A 206 14.94 9.52 0.70
C SER A 206 15.78 8.24 0.78
N SER A 207 16.32 7.92 1.96
CA SER A 207 17.16 6.74 2.15
C SER A 207 16.32 5.47 2.25
N LEU A 208 16.65 4.46 1.44
CA LEU A 208 16.13 3.10 1.59
C LEU A 208 16.60 2.45 2.91
N TYR A 209 17.73 2.91 3.42
CA TYR A 209 18.35 2.42 4.65
C TYR A 209 17.96 3.29 5.84
N PRO A 210 17.86 2.73 7.06
CA PRO A 210 17.59 3.51 8.27
C PRO A 210 18.53 4.72 8.38
N PRO A 211 18.02 5.89 8.82
CA PRO A 211 18.83 7.10 8.86
C PRO A 211 19.97 6.94 9.88
N LYS A 212 21.14 7.51 9.56
CA LYS A 212 22.35 7.39 10.39
C LYS A 212 22.15 8.13 11.71
N ILE A 213 22.05 7.38 12.80
CA ILE A 213 21.92 7.93 14.15
C ILE A 213 23.33 8.22 14.67
N ASN A 214 23.54 9.43 15.19
CA ASN A 214 24.80 9.74 15.87
C ASN A 214 24.81 9.01 17.22
N VAL A 215 25.65 7.98 17.33
CA VAL A 215 25.77 7.13 18.53
C VAL A 215 26.55 7.83 19.64
N ALA A 216 27.32 8.86 19.30
CA ALA A 216 28.12 9.62 20.26
C ALA A 216 27.34 10.86 20.75
N SER A 217 26.89 10.83 22.00
CA SER A 217 26.43 12.04 22.68
C SER A 217 27.63 12.96 22.93
N LYS A 218 27.45 14.29 22.80
CA LYS A 218 28.49 15.28 23.19
C LYS A 218 28.86 15.16 24.69
N TYR A 219 28.02 14.50 25.48
CA TYR A 219 28.22 14.22 26.91
C TYR A 219 28.83 12.83 27.21
N ASP A 220 28.95 11.97 26.20
CA ASP A 220 29.55 10.63 26.37
C ASP A 220 31.07 10.72 26.57
N ARG A 221 31.67 11.79 26.05
CA ARG A 221 33.00 12.23 26.44
C ARG A 221 32.90 13.12 27.66
N GLN A 222 32.67 12.55 28.85
CA GLN A 222 33.05 13.25 30.06
C GLN A 222 34.56 13.49 29.99
N THR A 223 34.95 14.75 29.83
CA THR A 223 36.35 15.15 29.98
C THR A 223 36.76 14.78 31.40
N ASP A 224 37.66 13.81 31.53
CA ASP A 224 38.14 13.35 32.82
C ASP A 224 38.76 14.54 33.58
N GLN A 225 38.05 14.98 34.62
CA GLN A 225 38.44 16.11 35.46
C GLN A 225 39.57 15.73 36.44
N ARG A 226 39.94 14.45 36.51
CA ARG A 226 41.06 14.00 37.35
C ARG A 226 42.37 14.60 36.83
N SER A 227 43.29 14.86 37.74
CA SER A 227 44.60 15.40 37.39
C SER A 227 45.37 14.41 36.50
N PHE A 228 46.40 14.89 35.79
CA PHE A 228 47.22 14.02 34.95
C PHE A 228 47.88 12.90 35.76
N GLY A 229 48.25 13.16 37.02
CA GLY A 229 48.82 12.17 37.95
C GLY A 229 47.82 11.06 38.28
N ASP A 230 46.60 11.41 38.67
CA ASP A 230 45.56 10.43 39.02
C ASP A 230 45.16 9.55 37.82
N ARG A 231 45.09 10.15 36.63
CA ARG A 231 44.84 9.41 35.39
C ARG A 231 45.96 8.42 35.11
N ARG A 232 47.21 8.86 35.27
CA ARG A 232 48.39 8.04 35.03
C ARG A 232 48.43 6.84 35.98
N GLU A 233 48.18 7.03 37.27
CA GLU A 233 48.15 5.93 38.25
C GLU A 233 47.05 4.90 37.96
N LEU A 234 45.87 5.33 37.53
CA LEU A 234 44.76 4.45 37.12
C LEU A 234 45.10 3.55 35.92
N PHE A 235 45.92 4.04 34.98
CA PHE A 235 46.31 3.29 33.77
C PHE A 235 47.65 2.55 33.91
N GLU A 236 48.56 2.98 34.79
CA GLU A 236 49.81 2.26 35.09
C GLU A 236 49.59 1.10 36.08
N HIS A 237 48.57 1.19 36.95
CA HIS A 237 48.23 0.14 37.92
C HIS A 237 46.88 -0.54 37.63
N VAL A 238 46.73 -1.11 36.42
CA VAL A 238 45.55 -1.91 36.01
C VAL A 238 45.26 -3.07 36.98
N SER A 239 46.28 -3.55 37.68
CA SER A 239 46.19 -4.62 38.69
C SER A 239 45.47 -4.21 39.97
N LEU A 240 45.46 -2.93 40.38
CA LEU A 240 44.78 -2.47 41.60
C LEU A 240 43.28 -2.26 41.40
N CYS A 241 42.86 -1.89 40.19
CA CYS A 241 41.44 -1.71 39.86
C CYS A 241 40.67 -3.05 39.92
N ASN A 242 41.29 -4.14 39.45
CA ASN A 242 40.72 -5.48 39.54
C ASN A 242 40.61 -6.02 40.98
N TYR A 243 41.53 -5.61 41.88
CA TYR A 243 41.46 -5.98 43.30
C TYR A 243 40.39 -5.19 44.05
N LEU A 244 40.24 -3.90 43.78
CA LEU A 244 39.19 -3.07 44.40
C LEU A 244 37.77 -3.46 43.95
N ILE A 245 37.58 -3.84 42.68
CA ILE A 245 36.28 -4.36 42.19
C ILE A 245 35.93 -5.70 42.86
N LYS A 246 36.92 -6.57 43.11
CA LYS A 246 36.71 -7.82 43.86
C LYS A 246 36.39 -7.56 45.34
N PHE A 247 37.06 -6.60 45.98
CA PHE A 247 36.82 -6.26 47.39
C PHE A 247 35.46 -5.57 47.62
N ALA A 248 35.05 -4.66 46.74
CA ALA A 248 33.75 -4.00 46.85
C ALA A 248 32.56 -4.97 46.70
N ASN A 249 32.70 -6.00 45.84
CA ASN A 249 31.69 -7.06 45.69
C ASN A 249 31.56 -7.98 46.92
N LEU A 250 32.60 -8.12 47.75
CA LEU A 250 32.53 -8.87 49.01
C LEU A 250 31.96 -8.04 50.17
N ALA A 251 32.10 -6.72 50.13
CA ALA A 251 31.73 -5.85 51.26
C ALA A 251 30.33 -5.20 51.14
N ASN A 252 29.66 -5.31 49.99
CA ASN A 252 28.34 -4.70 49.76
C ASN A 252 28.29 -3.20 50.15
N ILE A 253 29.38 -2.49 49.86
CA ILE A 253 29.50 -1.05 50.03
C ILE A 253 29.36 -0.42 48.65
N ASP A 254 28.37 0.45 48.48
CA ASP A 254 28.18 1.24 47.27
C ASP A 254 29.46 2.06 47.01
N CYS A 255 30.22 1.64 46.00
CA CYS A 255 31.43 2.33 45.59
C CYS A 255 31.03 3.62 44.85
N PHE A 256 31.00 4.74 45.58
CA PHE A 256 30.68 6.08 45.06
C PHE A 256 31.57 6.52 43.87
N LEU A 257 32.70 5.84 43.66
CA LEU A 257 33.63 6.06 42.54
C LEU A 257 33.27 5.29 41.25
N CYS A 258 32.31 4.35 41.31
CA CYS A 258 31.88 3.59 40.15
C CYS A 258 30.34 3.59 40.09
N ASN A 259 29.78 4.69 39.59
CA ASN A 259 28.34 4.82 39.31
C ASN A 259 27.94 3.97 38.08
N ILE A 260 28.37 2.70 38.05
CA ILE A 260 27.96 1.70 37.07
C ILE A 260 26.99 0.76 37.78
N ARG A 261 25.70 1.02 37.60
CA ARG A 261 24.64 0.08 37.96
C ARG A 261 24.70 -1.13 37.03
N LEU A 262 25.52 -2.12 37.35
CA LEU A 262 25.53 -3.42 36.69
C LEU A 262 24.22 -4.16 37.02
N LYS A 263 23.19 -3.98 36.19
CA LYS A 263 22.05 -4.89 36.14
C LYS A 263 22.59 -6.26 35.74
N ARG A 264 22.54 -7.23 36.66
CA ARG A 264 22.79 -8.65 36.39
C ARG A 264 21.90 -9.10 35.23
N ASN A 265 22.48 -9.37 34.06
CA ASN A 265 21.86 -10.22 33.05
C ASN A 265 22.17 -11.67 33.42
N SER A 266 21.14 -12.38 33.89
CA SER A 266 21.12 -13.82 34.09
C SER A 266 20.50 -14.49 32.86
N VAL A 267 21.30 -14.96 31.92
CA VAL A 267 20.96 -16.08 31.00
C VAL A 267 22.31 -16.72 30.63
N ILE A 268 22.83 -17.60 31.48
CA ILE A 268 22.79 -19.07 31.32
C ILE A 268 23.36 -19.52 29.96
N ALA A 269 24.55 -20.11 30.06
CA ALA A 269 25.20 -20.90 29.03
C ALA A 269 24.35 -22.12 28.63
N ASN A 270 24.40 -22.49 27.36
CA ASN A 270 24.55 -23.89 26.97
C ASN A 270 25.20 -23.96 25.58
N VAL A 271 26.22 -24.82 25.52
CA VAL A 271 26.69 -25.52 24.32
C VAL A 271 25.55 -26.35 23.75
#